data_AF-A0A8H3QNA6-F1
#
_entry.id   AF-A0A8H3QNA6-F1
#
_cell.length_a   1.000
_cell.length_b   1.000
_cell.length_c   1.000
_cell.angle_alpha   90.00
_cell.angle_beta   90.00
_cell.angle_gamma   90.00
#
_symmetry.space_group_name_H-M   'P 1'
#
loop_
_entity.id
_entity.type
_entity.pdbx_description
1 polymer ?
#
loop_
_entity_poly.entity_id
_entity_poly.type
_entity_poly.pdbx_seq_one_letter_code
_entity_poly.pdbx_strand_id
1 'polypeptide(L)'
;MRNDESSTSILKDEIANHRDIPFMPVDIEEAKEYINKTPHYILCLYGYLVNGQKAVVTIIGIKVFFDIRVPNNASIPKFWSKIKGILATGKDSSRKTVNMNLIQMKCIKAYPIRGYHVEKKPYLHIVAPNKDLRFTAFDIISSYNSKVDLNVK
;
A
#
# COMPACT_ATOMS: atom_id res chain seq x y z
N MET A 1 42.10 0.53 14.64
CA MET A 1 40.65 0.75 14.80
C MET A 1 40.41 2.24 14.57
N ARG A 2 39.72 2.65 13.50
CA ARG A 2 39.31 4.05 13.31
C ARG A 2 37.98 4.24 14.05
N ASN A 3 37.88 5.29 14.86
CA ASN A 3 36.76 5.54 15.77
C ASN A 3 35.41 5.69 15.05
N ASP A 4 34.40 4.94 15.51
CA ASP A 4 33.00 5.07 15.08
C ASP A 4 32.40 6.46 15.35
N GLU A 5 32.96 7.21 16.31
CA GLU A 5 32.56 8.59 16.63
C GLU A 5 32.80 9.56 15.46
N SER A 6 33.93 9.42 14.76
CA SER A 6 34.29 10.29 13.63
C SER A 6 33.37 10.09 12.42
N SER A 7 32.82 8.89 12.23
CA SER A 7 31.96 8.60 11.10
C SER A 7 30.50 8.96 11.40
N THR A 8 30.07 8.84 12.66
CA THR A 8 28.75 9.30 13.11
C THR A 8 28.64 10.83 13.05
N SER A 9 29.73 11.57 13.30
CA SER A 9 29.74 13.04 13.18
C SER A 9 29.55 13.51 11.73
N ILE A 10 30.07 12.77 10.74
CA ILE A 10 29.91 13.12 9.31
C ILE A 10 28.45 13.03 8.89
N LEU A 11 27.78 11.91 9.21
CA LEU A 11 26.36 11.75 8.87
C LEU A 11 25.49 12.83 9.51
N LYS A 12 25.77 13.18 10.78
CA LYS A 12 25.06 14.26 11.47
C LYS A 12 25.27 15.62 10.82
N ASP A 13 26.51 15.92 10.39
CA ASP A 13 26.85 17.16 9.69
C ASP A 13 26.18 17.22 8.30
N GLU A 14 26.18 16.13 7.54
CA GLU A 14 25.49 16.05 6.25
C GLU A 14 23.99 16.30 6.40
N ILE A 15 23.34 15.69 7.40
CA ILE A 15 21.92 15.92 7.71
C ILE A 15 21.67 17.38 8.11
N ALA A 16 22.49 17.94 9.01
CA ALA A 16 22.34 19.31 9.50
C ALA A 16 22.50 20.36 8.38
N ASN A 17 23.36 20.07 7.41
CA ASN A 17 23.61 20.94 6.26
C ASN A 17 22.71 20.65 5.05
N HIS A 18 21.69 19.79 5.19
CA HIS A 18 20.79 19.39 4.11
C HIS A 18 21.51 18.89 2.84
N ARG A 19 22.64 18.20 3.03
CA ARG A 19 23.39 17.60 1.92
C ARG A 19 22.75 16.28 1.53
N ASP A 20 22.84 15.95 0.25
CA ASP A 20 22.44 14.63 -0.25
C ASP A 20 23.35 13.55 0.34
N ILE A 21 22.72 12.47 0.85
CA ILE A 21 23.42 11.34 1.46
C ILE A 21 23.28 10.14 0.51
N PRO A 22 24.30 9.86 -0.33
CA PRO A 22 24.25 8.71 -1.23
C PRO A 22 24.24 7.40 -0.45
N PHE A 23 23.29 6.53 -0.80
CA PHE A 23 23.01 5.26 -0.13
C PHE A 23 22.75 4.16 -1.16
N MET A 24 23.34 2.98 -0.93
CA MET A 24 23.12 1.79 -1.76
C MET A 24 22.33 0.74 -0.97
N PRO A 25 21.04 0.50 -1.27
CA PRO A 25 20.27 -0.56 -0.65
C PRO A 25 20.78 -1.94 -1.10
N VAL A 26 20.92 -2.86 -0.15
CA VAL A 26 21.27 -4.27 -0.40
C VAL A 26 20.20 -5.24 0.08
N ASP A 27 19.33 -4.81 0.99
CA ASP A 27 18.20 -5.60 1.48
C ASP A 27 17.00 -4.71 1.81
N ILE A 28 15.81 -5.31 1.81
CA ILE A 28 14.53 -4.64 2.01
C ILE A 28 13.67 -5.46 2.97
N GLU A 29 13.17 -4.78 4.00
CA GLU A 29 12.20 -5.37 4.92
C GLU A 29 10.93 -4.53 4.96
N GLU A 30 9.80 -5.22 5.02
CA GLU A 30 8.50 -4.60 5.18
C GLU A 30 8.00 -4.86 6.59
N ALA A 31 7.54 -3.81 7.27
CA ALA A 31 7.03 -3.94 8.63
C ALA A 31 5.78 -3.09 8.84
N LYS A 32 5.26 -3.15 10.07
CA LYS A 32 4.07 -2.41 10.48
C LYS A 32 4.35 -1.64 11.76
N GLU A 33 4.15 -0.33 11.71
CA GLU A 33 4.29 0.54 12.86
C GLU A 33 2.93 1.09 13.28
N TYR A 34 2.69 1.25 14.58
CA TYR A 34 1.43 1.78 15.10
C TYR A 34 1.59 3.24 15.49
N ILE A 35 0.98 4.14 14.71
CA ILE A 35 0.93 5.57 15.00
C ILE A 35 -0.50 5.89 15.44
N ASN A 36 -0.68 6.42 16.66
CA ASN A 36 -2.01 6.72 17.22
C ASN A 36 -2.99 5.53 17.12
N LYS A 37 -2.52 4.32 17.43
CA LYS A 37 -3.27 3.04 17.31
C LYS A 37 -3.69 2.67 15.87
N THR A 38 -3.29 3.44 14.88
CA THR A 38 -3.50 3.12 13.47
C THR A 38 -2.26 2.41 12.94
N PRO A 39 -2.39 1.18 12.38
CA PRO A 39 -1.27 0.48 11.80
C PRO A 39 -0.89 1.07 10.44
N HIS A 40 0.36 1.50 10.29
CA HIS A 40 0.97 2.04 9.08
C HIS A 40 2.00 1.06 8.51
N TYR A 41 2.04 0.99 7.19
CA TYR A 41 3.10 0.29 6.48
C TYR A 41 4.41 1.09 6.53
N ILE A 42 5.50 0.39 6.83
CA ILE A 42 6.86 0.94 6.78
C ILE A 42 7.73 0.06 5.88
N LEU A 43 8.66 0.67 5.17
CA LEU A 43 9.64 0.00 4.33
C LEU A 43 11.03 0.35 4.83
N CYS A 44 11.76 -0.63 5.34
CA CYS A 44 13.14 -0.48 5.79
C CYS A 44 14.08 -0.90 4.66
N LEU A 45 14.93 0.03 4.22
CA LEU A 45 16.00 -0.27 3.27
C LEU A 45 17.31 -0.40 4.04
N TYR A 46 17.93 -1.56 4.01
CA TYR A 46 19.23 -1.81 4.59
C TYR A 46 20.31 -1.64 3.53
N GLY A 47 21.42 -1.02 3.89
CA GLY A 47 22.46 -0.75 2.89
C GLY A 47 23.71 -0.11 3.47
N TYR A 48 24.54 0.39 2.57
CA TYR A 48 25.79 1.04 2.91
C TYR A 48 25.82 2.47 2.38
N LEU A 49 26.45 3.36 3.14
CA LEU A 49 26.86 4.68 2.68
C LEU A 49 28.15 4.56 1.85
N VAL A 50 28.49 5.61 1.10
CA VAL A 50 29.71 5.65 0.27
C VAL A 50 31.00 5.43 1.07
N ASN A 51 31.01 5.79 2.35
CA ASN A 51 32.13 5.57 3.26
C ASN A 51 32.19 4.14 3.87
N GLY A 52 31.28 3.25 3.48
CA GLY A 52 31.21 1.86 3.95
C GLY A 52 30.41 1.65 5.24
N GLN A 53 29.87 2.70 5.88
CA GLN A 53 29.00 2.55 7.05
C GLN A 53 27.69 1.87 6.68
N LYS A 54 27.20 0.98 7.56
CA LYS A 54 25.86 0.42 7.44
C LYS A 54 24.81 1.47 7.82
N ALA A 55 23.75 1.56 7.04
CA ALA A 55 22.62 2.45 7.28
C ALA A 55 21.30 1.71 7.06
N VAL A 56 20.27 2.16 7.77
CA VAL A 56 18.87 1.75 7.57
C VAL A 56 18.06 2.98 7.26
N VAL A 57 17.39 2.99 6.10
CA VAL A 57 16.50 4.06 5.69
C VAL A 57 15.06 3.58 5.84
N THR A 58 14.35 4.13 6.82
CA THR A 58 12.93 3.82 7.06
C THR A 58 12.04 4.76 6.28
N ILE A 59 11.33 4.24 5.28
CA ILE A 59 10.34 4.99 4.51
C ILE A 59 8.97 4.80 5.15
N ILE A 60 8.43 5.90 5.65
CA ILE A 60 7.11 6.00 6.25
C ILE A 60 6.13 6.71 5.31
N GLY A 61 4.83 6.66 5.62
CA GLY A 61 3.80 7.38 4.87
C GLY A 61 3.36 6.72 3.56
N ILE A 62 3.86 5.52 3.26
CA ILE A 62 3.44 4.71 2.12
C ILE A 62 2.00 4.23 2.37
N LYS A 63 1.10 4.57 1.45
CA LYS A 63 -0.27 4.06 1.44
C LYS A 63 -0.38 2.92 0.45
N VAL A 64 -0.77 1.73 0.92
CA VAL A 64 -0.97 0.57 0.06
C VAL A 64 -2.36 0.57 -0.56
N PHE A 65 -2.50 0.05 -1.78
CA PHE A 65 -3.76 0.13 -2.50
C PHE A 65 -3.99 -1.05 -3.44
N PHE A 66 -5.21 -1.14 -3.97
CA PHE A 66 -5.56 -1.94 -5.14
C PHE A 66 -6.71 -1.27 -5.90
N ASP A 67 -6.83 -1.60 -7.19
CA ASP A 67 -7.80 -0.97 -8.07
C ASP A 67 -8.90 -1.97 -8.49
N ILE A 68 -10.14 -1.50 -8.51
CA ILE A 68 -11.30 -2.26 -8.97
C ILE A 68 -11.89 -1.54 -10.17
N ARG A 69 -11.92 -2.22 -11.33
CA ARG A 69 -12.52 -1.65 -12.53
C ARG A 69 -14.01 -1.40 -12.31
N VAL A 70 -14.48 -0.21 -12.65
CA VAL A 70 -15.92 0.09 -12.64
C VAL A 70 -16.57 -0.55 -13.88
N PRO A 71 -17.67 -1.30 -13.72
CA PRO A 71 -18.42 -1.84 -14.87
C PRO A 71 -18.90 -0.74 -15.81
N ASN A 72 -18.87 -0.99 -17.12
CA ASN A 72 -19.21 0.03 -18.13
C ASN A 72 -20.63 0.61 -17.95
N ASN A 73 -21.57 -0.17 -17.42
CA ASN A 73 -22.97 0.19 -17.21
C ASN A 73 -23.28 0.70 -15.78
N ALA A 74 -22.25 0.91 -14.95
CA ALA A 74 -22.42 1.35 -13.57
C ALA A 74 -21.89 2.77 -13.36
N SER A 75 -22.63 3.59 -12.60
CA SER A 75 -22.11 4.86 -12.10
C SER A 75 -21.14 4.62 -10.94
N ILE A 76 -20.10 5.45 -10.85
CA ILE A 76 -19.08 5.37 -9.79
C ILE A 76 -19.70 5.39 -8.38
N PRO A 77 -20.65 6.29 -8.04
CA PRO A 77 -21.26 6.31 -6.71
C PRO A 77 -22.04 5.03 -6.40
N LYS A 78 -22.82 4.52 -7.37
CA LYS A 78 -23.61 3.29 -7.20
C LYS A 78 -22.69 2.09 -7.01
N PHE A 79 -21.62 2.01 -7.80
CA PHE A 79 -20.65 0.93 -7.68
C PHE A 79 -19.89 0.99 -6.35
N TRP A 80 -19.47 2.18 -5.90
CA TRP A 80 -18.85 2.34 -4.59
C TRP A 80 -19.77 1.92 -3.45
N SER A 81 -21.06 2.29 -3.49
CA SER A 81 -22.04 1.84 -2.49
C SER A 81 -22.17 0.32 -2.44
N LYS A 82 -22.12 -0.37 -3.59
CA LYS A 82 -22.08 -1.84 -3.64
C LYS A 82 -20.81 -2.40 -2.95
N ILE A 83 -19.64 -1.86 -3.30
CA ILE A 83 -18.36 -2.29 -2.70
C ILE A 83 -18.36 -2.06 -1.18
N LYS A 84 -18.89 -0.93 -0.69
CA LYS A 84 -19.03 -0.66 0.74
C LYS A 84 -19.91 -1.70 1.43
N GLY A 85 -21.04 -2.08 0.83
CA GLY A 85 -21.92 -3.12 1.39
C GLY A 85 -21.21 -4.48 1.51
N ILE A 86 -20.44 -4.85 0.48
CA ILE A 86 -19.64 -6.08 0.46
C ILE A 86 -18.58 -6.04 1.56
N LEU A 87 -17.82 -4.96 1.68
CA LEU A 87 -16.76 -4.82 2.69
C LEU A 87 -17.31 -4.74 4.13
N ALA A 88 -18.47 -4.12 4.33
CA ALA A 88 -19.08 -3.96 5.66
C ALA A 88 -19.61 -5.29 6.23
N THR A 89 -20.04 -6.21 5.36
CA THR A 89 -20.65 -7.49 5.76
C THR A 89 -19.73 -8.69 5.54
N GLY A 90 -18.74 -8.54 4.66
CA GLY A 90 -17.82 -9.59 4.28
C GLY A 90 -16.80 -9.91 5.36
N LYS A 91 -16.31 -11.15 5.29
CA LYS A 91 -15.17 -11.63 6.07
C LYS A 91 -14.18 -12.27 5.12
N ASP A 92 -12.89 -12.10 5.39
CA ASP A 92 -11.85 -12.80 4.64
C ASP A 92 -11.85 -14.31 4.97
N SER A 93 -11.00 -15.06 4.29
CA SER A 93 -10.79 -16.50 4.51
C SER A 93 -10.44 -16.85 5.96
N SER A 94 -9.83 -15.94 6.70
CA SER A 94 -9.48 -16.07 8.12
C SER A 94 -10.56 -15.53 9.06
N ARG A 95 -11.76 -15.23 8.55
CA ARG A 95 -12.90 -14.64 9.26
C ARG A 95 -12.68 -13.23 9.82
N LYS A 96 -11.65 -12.50 9.35
CA LYS A 96 -11.40 -11.11 9.73
C LYS A 96 -12.30 -10.17 8.94
N THR A 97 -12.68 -9.07 9.57
CA THR A 97 -13.43 -7.97 8.96
C THR A 97 -12.49 -6.81 8.67
N VAL A 98 -12.89 -5.93 7.75
CA VAL A 98 -12.16 -4.68 7.50
C VAL A 98 -12.81 -3.53 8.26
N ASN A 99 -11.99 -2.70 8.93
CA ASN A 99 -12.48 -1.44 9.49
C ASN A 99 -12.67 -0.41 8.37
N MET A 100 -13.91 -0.16 7.99
CA MET A 100 -14.26 0.75 6.90
C MET A 100 -13.83 2.21 7.14
N ASN A 101 -13.66 2.64 8.40
CA ASN A 101 -13.20 4.01 8.70
C ASN A 101 -11.74 4.23 8.29
N LEU A 102 -10.97 3.17 8.09
CA LEU A 102 -9.57 3.21 7.68
C LEU A 102 -9.38 3.08 6.16
N ILE A 103 -10.44 2.74 5.42
CA ILE A 103 -10.38 2.57 3.97
C ILE A 103 -10.76 3.86 3.27
N GLN A 104 -9.89 4.33 2.38
CA GLN A 104 -10.16 5.47 1.52
C GLN A 104 -10.44 5.00 0.10
N MET A 105 -11.35 5.69 -0.59
CA MET A 105 -11.63 5.44 -2.00
C MET A 105 -11.29 6.70 -2.80
N LYS A 106 -10.60 6.51 -3.92
CA LYS A 106 -10.42 7.53 -4.96
C LYS A 106 -10.93 7.00 -6.29
N CYS A 107 -11.35 7.87 -7.19
CA CYS A 107 -11.64 7.48 -8.57
C CYS A 107 -10.43 7.83 -9.44
N ILE A 108 -9.96 6.88 -10.24
CA ILE A 108 -8.89 7.09 -11.22
C ILE A 108 -9.32 6.59 -12.60
N LYS A 109 -8.61 7.02 -13.65
CA LYS A 109 -8.75 6.49 -15.01
C LYS A 109 -7.44 5.88 -15.46
N ALA A 110 -7.47 4.62 -15.90
CA ALA A 110 -6.29 3.89 -16.35
C ALA A 110 -6.62 2.95 -17.52
N TYR A 111 -5.60 2.52 -18.27
CA TYR A 111 -5.77 1.50 -19.30
C TYR A 111 -5.86 0.12 -18.63
N PRO A 112 -6.85 -0.72 -18.97
CA PRO A 112 -6.89 -2.10 -18.50
C PRO A 112 -5.67 -2.88 -19.01
N ILE A 113 -5.08 -3.71 -18.14
CA ILE A 113 -3.92 -4.55 -18.47
C ILE A 113 -4.27 -5.58 -19.55
N ARG A 114 -5.49 -6.11 -19.55
CA ARG A 114 -5.93 -7.16 -20.49
C ARG A 114 -6.69 -6.56 -21.68
N GLY A 115 -6.24 -6.93 -22.88
CA GLY A 115 -6.84 -6.53 -24.15
C GLY A 115 -6.34 -5.16 -24.62
N TYR A 116 -6.63 -4.84 -25.89
CA TYR A 116 -6.32 -3.54 -26.46
C TYR A 116 -7.47 -2.56 -26.18
N HIS A 117 -7.18 -1.43 -25.53
CA HIS A 117 -8.16 -0.38 -25.24
C HIS A 117 -7.60 0.96 -25.69
N VAL A 118 -8.35 1.64 -26.55
CA VAL A 118 -8.01 2.99 -27.02
C VAL A 118 -8.28 4.07 -25.96
N GLU A 119 -9.15 3.77 -25.00
CA GLU A 119 -9.56 4.70 -23.94
C GLU A 119 -9.25 4.19 -22.54
N LYS A 120 -8.94 5.13 -21.64
CA LYS A 120 -8.81 4.86 -20.21
C LYS A 120 -10.18 4.57 -19.60
N LYS A 121 -10.25 3.55 -18.76
CA LYS A 121 -11.47 3.15 -18.05
C LYS A 121 -11.44 3.62 -16.60
N PRO A 122 -12.59 3.88 -15.97
CA PRO A 122 -12.67 4.25 -14.57
C PRO A 122 -12.39 3.07 -13.63
N TYR A 123 -11.69 3.35 -12.53
CA TYR A 123 -11.38 2.42 -11.45
C TYR A 123 -11.67 3.07 -10.09
N LEU A 124 -12.14 2.25 -9.15
CA LEU A 124 -12.09 2.58 -7.72
C LEU A 124 -10.70 2.21 -7.20
N HIS A 125 -9.95 3.20 -6.77
CA HIS A 125 -8.65 3.07 -6.13
C HIS A 125 -8.86 2.97 -4.62
N ILE A 126 -8.78 1.75 -4.10
CA ILE A 126 -9.03 1.42 -2.69
C ILE A 126 -7.71 1.49 -1.94
N VAL A 127 -7.61 2.43 -1.01
CA VAL A 127 -6.40 2.72 -0.26
C VAL A 127 -6.56 2.30 1.19
N ALA A 128 -5.56 1.60 1.72
CA ALA A 128 -5.50 1.14 3.10
C ALA A 128 -4.18 1.60 3.75
N PRO A 129 -4.13 1.74 5.08
CA PRO A 129 -2.93 2.23 5.76
C PRO A 129 -1.83 1.16 5.90
N ASN A 130 -2.15 -0.13 5.73
CA ASN A 130 -1.19 -1.23 5.79
C ASN A 130 -1.63 -2.45 4.95
N LYS A 131 -0.68 -3.39 4.76
CA LYS A 131 -0.88 -4.61 3.97
C LYS A 131 -1.97 -5.52 4.51
N ASP A 132 -2.08 -5.71 5.82
CA ASP A 132 -3.09 -6.59 6.42
C ASP A 132 -4.51 -6.16 6.01
N LEU A 133 -4.85 -4.90 6.22
CA LEU A 133 -6.16 -4.35 5.87
C LEU A 133 -6.41 -4.39 4.36
N ARG A 134 -5.39 -4.12 3.56
CA ARG A 134 -5.46 -4.20 2.10
C ARG A 134 -5.77 -5.62 1.64
N PHE A 135 -5.09 -6.63 2.19
CA PHE A 135 -5.32 -8.03 1.84
C PHE A 135 -6.66 -8.54 2.34
N THR A 136 -7.08 -8.21 3.56
CA THR A 136 -8.43 -8.56 4.06
C THR A 136 -9.51 -7.96 3.16
N ALA A 137 -9.41 -6.68 2.80
CA ALA A 137 -10.38 -6.05 1.90
C ALA A 137 -10.37 -6.68 0.50
N PHE A 138 -9.19 -6.98 -0.04
CA PHE A 138 -9.05 -7.65 -1.34
C PHE A 138 -9.66 -9.06 -1.32
N ASP A 139 -9.37 -9.85 -0.30
CA ASP A 139 -9.87 -11.23 -0.17
C ASP A 139 -11.39 -11.27 -0.03
N ILE A 140 -11.97 -10.36 0.77
CA ILE A 140 -13.44 -10.20 0.88
C ILE A 140 -14.07 -9.98 -0.50
N ILE A 141 -13.52 -9.06 -1.30
CA ILE A 141 -14.06 -8.72 -2.62
C ILE A 141 -13.84 -9.85 -3.61
N SER A 142 -12.66 -10.45 -3.62
CA SER A 142 -12.31 -11.58 -4.49
C SER A 142 -13.21 -12.78 -4.23
N SER A 143 -13.44 -13.10 -2.96
CA SER A 143 -14.34 -14.16 -2.51
C SER A 143 -15.79 -13.90 -2.90
N TYR A 144 -16.27 -12.64 -2.79
CA TYR A 144 -17.60 -12.27 -3.23
C TYR A 144 -17.77 -12.51 -4.74
N ASN A 145 -16.82 -12.04 -5.56
CA ASN A 145 -16.89 -12.21 -7.01
C ASN A 145 -16.92 -13.69 -7.42
N SER A 146 -16.08 -14.51 -6.78
CA SER A 146 -16.01 -15.95 -7.06
C SER A 146 -17.33 -16.68 -6.76
N LYS A 147 -18.08 -16.23 -5.74
CA LYS A 147 -19.41 -16.80 -5.39
C LYS A 147 -20.51 -16.31 -6.33
N VAL A 148 -20.45 -15.05 -6.77
CA VAL A 148 -21.42 -14.52 -7.74
C VAL A 148 -21.31 -15.27 -9.07
N ASP A 149 -20.09 -15.56 -9.53
CA ASP A 149 -19.87 -16.26 -10.79
C ASP A 149 -20.40 -17.72 -10.78
N LEU A 150 -20.46 -18.35 -9.61
CA LEU A 150 -21.04 -19.70 -9.44
C LEU A 150 -22.58 -19.70 -9.51
N ASN A 151 -23.23 -18.58 -9.20
CA ASN A 151 -24.69 -18.46 -9.22
C ASN A 151 -25.26 -18.02 -10.59
N VAL A 152 -24.40 -17.88 -11.61
CA VAL A 152 -24.77 -17.47 -12.98
C VAL A 152 -24.61 -18.63 -13.98
N LYS A 153 -24.27 -19.84 -13.50
CA LYS A 153 -24.32 -21.10 -14.27
C LYS A 153 -25.53 -21.92 -13.85
#